data_AF-U5S5C5-F1
#
_entry.id   AF-U5S5C5-F1
#
_cell.length_a   1.000
_cell.length_b   1.000
_cell.length_c   1.000
_cell.angle_alpha   90.00
_cell.angle_beta   90.00
_cell.angle_gamma   90.00
#
_symmetry.space_group_name_H-M   'P 1'
#
loop_
_entity.id
_entity.type
_entity.pdbx_description
1 polymer ?
#
loop_
_entity_poly.entity_id
_entity_poly.type
_entity_poly.pdbx_seq_one_letter_code
_entity_poly.pdbx_strand_id
1 'polypeptide(L)'
;MRWYYGERFKSAGHAVAGSNPAVGYDLTKGDLDCMPNTWPSNGLAGLSTFYQKYYDLYPMMVDVDKEYKYDWLPQLVERFKASIDSRASFNANEGLIAMARSEAQRAVPVSSITTPPEENDWSGVSARRAVFESPELASQLIKRMAADLGATFVGVTPLNKGWVAYSHAPLGGLGGGTGGRGFGLNTPIKIPEWWDNAILVTGTMSWDVNAGDPNYGDSWTGYNISSQIAQQMVKFLKYLGYPARWHSPFGGYDFPVPGIAAECGMGEIGRTSNCLAPDFGGNVRPAVITTSLPLAADKPVDFNLAEFCSRCKLCAQVCPTQAISYADQPDFEIYGLRRFCTNLAKCRDGWNLGAGPMGCRACISVCPWTK
;
A
#
# COMPACT_ATOMS: atom_id res chain seq x y z
N MET A 1 -34.72 6.57 -14.99
CA MET A 1 -34.09 6.79 -16.31
C MET A 1 -33.58 5.43 -16.79
N ARG A 2 -34.30 4.74 -17.68
CA ARG A 2 -33.93 3.41 -18.22
C ARG A 2 -33.23 3.62 -19.56
N TRP A 3 -32.03 3.10 -19.73
CA TRP A 3 -31.34 3.12 -21.02
C TRP A 3 -31.36 1.72 -21.64
N TYR A 4 -31.97 1.63 -22.81
CA TYR A 4 -31.95 0.48 -23.72
C TYR A 4 -30.65 0.52 -24.54
N TYR A 5 -29.91 -0.59 -24.61
CA TYR A 5 -28.85 -0.77 -25.60
C TYR A 5 -29.44 -1.40 -26.87
N GLY A 6 -29.50 -0.61 -27.94
CA GLY A 6 -29.74 -1.10 -29.28
C GLY A 6 -28.49 -1.77 -29.85
N GLU A 7 -28.70 -2.87 -30.55
CA GLU A 7 -27.71 -3.66 -31.27
C GLU A 7 -26.85 -2.81 -32.20
N ARG A 8 -25.58 -2.57 -31.85
CA ARG A 8 -24.62 -1.97 -32.78
C ARG A 8 -23.15 -2.26 -32.48
N PHE A 9 -22.77 -3.51 -32.19
CA PHE A 9 -21.39 -3.96 -32.36
C PHE A 9 -21.32 -5.43 -32.79
N LYS A 10 -21.51 -5.67 -34.09
CA LYS A 10 -20.93 -6.82 -34.79
C LYS A 10 -19.79 -6.30 -35.64
N SER A 11 -18.55 -6.38 -35.13
CA SER A 11 -17.32 -6.64 -35.90
C SER A 11 -16.07 -6.18 -35.16
N ALA A 12 -15.02 -6.99 -35.30
CA ALA A 12 -13.61 -6.72 -35.03
C ALA A 12 -13.24 -6.54 -33.54
N GLY A 13 -12.73 -7.64 -32.96
CA GLY A 13 -11.98 -7.62 -31.72
C GLY A 13 -10.88 -6.58 -31.78
N HIS A 14 -11.05 -5.51 -31.03
CA HIS A 14 -9.97 -4.61 -30.67
C HIS A 14 -9.38 -5.15 -29.38
N ALA A 15 -8.20 -5.78 -29.50
CA ALA A 15 -7.33 -5.95 -28.36
C ALA A 15 -7.04 -4.55 -27.80
N VAL A 16 -7.53 -4.27 -26.58
CA VAL A 16 -7.19 -3.06 -25.86
C VAL A 16 -5.72 -3.20 -25.46
N ALA A 17 -4.83 -2.69 -26.30
CA ALA A 17 -3.43 -2.46 -25.97
C ALA A 17 -3.39 -1.36 -24.88
N GLY A 18 -3.39 -1.80 -23.64
CA GLY A 18 -3.50 -0.94 -22.47
C GLY A 18 -3.48 -1.68 -21.14
N SER A 19 -3.56 -3.02 -21.15
CA SER A 19 -3.11 -3.79 -20.00
C SER A 19 -1.58 -3.71 -19.94
N ASN A 20 -1.04 -2.97 -18.96
CA ASN A 20 0.14 -3.54 -18.30
C ASN A 20 -0.33 -4.92 -17.86
N PRO A 21 0.26 -6.00 -18.38
CA PRO A 21 -0.43 -7.28 -18.43
C PRO A 21 -0.75 -7.66 -16.99
N ALA A 22 -1.74 -8.54 -16.80
CA ALA A 22 -1.60 -9.49 -15.70
C ALA A 22 -0.12 -9.87 -15.65
N VAL A 23 0.52 -9.93 -14.48
CA VAL A 23 1.88 -10.47 -14.38
C VAL A 23 1.78 -11.94 -14.83
N GLY A 24 1.70 -12.15 -16.14
CA GLY A 24 1.99 -13.34 -16.85
C GLY A 24 3.46 -13.44 -16.64
N TYR A 25 3.81 -14.26 -15.67
CA TYR A 25 5.16 -14.72 -15.46
C TYR A 25 5.64 -15.25 -16.81
N ASP A 26 6.43 -14.43 -17.51
CA ASP A 26 7.14 -14.85 -18.69
C ASP A 26 8.27 -15.75 -18.20
N LEU A 27 7.99 -17.05 -18.12
CA LEU A 27 8.94 -18.10 -17.71
C LEU A 27 10.15 -18.19 -18.65
N THR A 28 10.17 -17.44 -19.76
CA THR A 28 11.28 -17.42 -20.72
C THR A 28 12.28 -16.29 -20.48
N LYS A 29 11.95 -15.31 -19.63
CA LYS A 29 12.90 -14.28 -19.17
C LYS A 29 13.64 -14.80 -17.94
N GLY A 30 14.71 -15.56 -18.18
CA GLY A 30 15.68 -15.91 -17.15
C GLY A 30 16.25 -14.66 -16.51
N ASP A 31 16.27 -14.61 -15.18
CA ASP A 31 16.80 -13.55 -14.31
C ASP A 31 15.78 -12.58 -13.65
N LEU A 32 14.53 -13.01 -13.45
CA LEU A 32 13.74 -12.47 -12.35
C LEU A 32 13.91 -13.41 -11.14
N ASP A 33 14.56 -12.92 -10.08
CA ASP A 33 14.76 -13.56 -8.76
C ASP A 33 13.41 -13.81 -8.05
N CYS A 34 12.50 -14.55 -8.67
CA CYS A 34 11.29 -15.04 -8.04
C CYS A 34 11.58 -16.30 -7.21
N MET A 35 10.76 -16.56 -6.19
CA MET A 35 10.85 -17.80 -5.41
C MET A 35 10.87 -18.99 -6.37
N PRO A 36 11.72 -19.99 -6.12
CA PRO A 36 11.88 -21.11 -7.02
C PRO A 36 10.55 -21.84 -7.19
N ASN A 37 10.26 -22.27 -8.42
CA ASN A 37 9.05 -23.03 -8.72
C ASN A 37 9.00 -24.39 -8.00
N THR A 38 10.13 -24.87 -7.47
CA THR A 38 10.28 -26.07 -6.65
C THR A 38 11.46 -25.88 -5.70
N TRP A 39 11.35 -26.30 -4.44
CA TRP A 39 12.50 -26.27 -3.52
C TRP A 39 13.60 -27.21 -4.01
N PRO A 40 14.87 -26.76 -4.06
CA PRO A 40 15.99 -27.59 -4.46
C PRO A 40 16.17 -28.79 -3.54
N SER A 41 16.57 -29.92 -4.11
CA SER A 41 16.84 -31.16 -3.36
C SER A 41 18.02 -31.04 -2.38
N ASN A 42 18.94 -30.11 -2.62
CA ASN A 42 20.05 -29.76 -1.72
C ASN A 42 19.70 -28.62 -0.74
N GLY A 43 18.41 -28.34 -0.51
CA GLY A 43 17.95 -27.37 0.46
C GLY A 43 18.28 -25.92 0.08
N LEU A 44 18.57 -25.08 1.08
CA LEU A 44 18.87 -23.66 0.88
C LEU A 44 20.06 -23.43 -0.07
N ALA A 45 21.04 -24.35 -0.09
CA ALA A 45 22.23 -24.25 -0.92
C ALA A 45 21.95 -24.29 -2.43
N GLY A 46 20.78 -24.78 -2.85
CA GLY A 46 20.37 -24.77 -4.27
C GLY A 46 19.62 -23.53 -4.71
N LEU A 47 19.38 -22.59 -3.80
CA LEU A 47 18.68 -21.34 -4.11
C LEU A 47 19.65 -20.30 -4.70
N SER A 48 19.12 -19.25 -5.34
CA SER A 48 19.97 -18.13 -5.75
C SER A 48 20.64 -17.50 -4.52
N THR A 49 21.79 -16.87 -4.73
CA THR A 49 22.56 -16.21 -3.66
C THR A 49 21.75 -15.13 -2.93
N PHE A 50 20.75 -14.55 -3.61
CA PHE A 50 19.77 -13.66 -2.99
C PHE A 50 18.93 -14.38 -1.92
N TYR A 51 18.28 -15.49 -2.28
CA TYR A 51 17.42 -16.23 -1.35
C TYR A 51 18.20 -16.90 -0.21
N GLN A 52 19.43 -17.35 -0.46
CA GLN A 52 20.32 -17.83 0.60
C GLN A 52 20.49 -16.76 1.69
N LYS A 53 20.90 -15.54 1.30
CA LYS A 53 21.05 -14.41 2.23
C LYS A 53 19.74 -13.99 2.88
N TYR A 54 18.63 -14.05 2.14
CA TYR A 54 17.30 -13.73 2.68
C TYR A 54 16.91 -14.67 3.83
N TYR A 55 17.04 -15.98 3.63
CA TYR A 55 16.69 -16.95 4.66
C TYR A 55 17.69 -17.01 5.82
N ASP A 56 18.95 -16.61 5.61
CA ASP A 56 19.89 -16.38 6.70
C ASP A 56 19.45 -15.22 7.61
N LEU A 57 18.91 -14.14 7.04
CA LEU A 57 18.40 -12.99 7.80
C LEU A 57 17.02 -13.25 8.42
N TYR A 58 16.19 -14.07 7.78
CA TYR A 58 14.82 -14.36 8.18
C TYR A 58 14.52 -15.87 8.19
N PRO A 59 15.07 -16.65 9.14
CA PRO A 59 14.96 -18.11 9.14
C PRO A 59 13.51 -18.62 9.19
N MET A 60 12.63 -17.88 9.88
CA MET A 60 11.20 -18.20 9.99
C MET A 60 10.47 -18.20 8.64
N MET A 61 11.00 -17.50 7.63
CA MET A 61 10.36 -17.40 6.33
C MET A 61 10.49 -18.68 5.50
N VAL A 62 11.46 -19.56 5.80
CA VAL A 62 11.64 -20.84 5.10
C VAL A 62 10.39 -21.71 5.21
N ASP A 63 9.86 -21.83 6.43
CA ASP A 63 8.70 -22.68 6.70
C ASP A 63 7.42 -22.04 6.16
N VAL A 64 7.27 -20.72 6.28
CA VAL A 64 6.16 -19.95 5.71
C VAL A 64 6.09 -20.12 4.19
N ASP A 65 7.22 -20.05 3.50
CA ASP A 65 7.29 -20.15 2.05
C ASP A 65 7.11 -21.58 1.53
N LYS A 66 7.54 -22.60 2.30
CA LYS A 66 7.24 -24.01 2.02
C LYS A 66 5.76 -24.34 2.21
N GLU A 67 5.14 -23.90 3.31
CA GLU A 67 3.71 -24.06 3.57
C GLU A 67 2.90 -23.42 2.45
N TYR A 68 3.26 -22.19 2.06
CA TYR A 68 2.66 -21.50 0.93
C TYR A 68 2.70 -22.35 -0.36
N LYS A 69 3.88 -22.90 -0.69
CA LYS A 69 4.11 -23.56 -1.98
C LYS A 69 3.47 -24.94 -2.08
N TYR A 70 3.60 -25.74 -1.03
CA TYR A 70 3.26 -27.17 -1.06
C TYR A 70 1.89 -27.48 -0.48
N ASP A 71 1.39 -26.66 0.43
CA ASP A 71 0.10 -26.88 1.08
C ASP A 71 -0.96 -25.91 0.56
N TRP A 72 -0.68 -24.60 0.65
CA TRP A 72 -1.67 -23.57 0.39
C TRP A 72 -2.01 -23.38 -1.11
N LEU A 73 -1.00 -23.15 -1.97
CA LEU A 73 -1.20 -22.78 -3.37
C LEU A 73 -1.98 -23.84 -4.19
N PRO A 74 -1.72 -25.15 -4.06
CA PRO A 74 -2.50 -26.17 -4.77
C PRO A 74 -3.99 -26.15 -4.40
N GLN A 75 -4.32 -26.04 -3.10
CA GLN A 75 -5.70 -25.94 -2.63
C GLN A 75 -6.39 -24.68 -3.15
N LEU A 76 -5.67 -23.56 -3.19
CA LEU A 76 -6.19 -22.30 -3.71
C LEU A 76 -6.56 -22.39 -5.20
N VAL A 77 -5.70 -23.01 -6.00
CA VAL A 77 -5.95 -23.24 -7.42
C VAL A 77 -7.19 -24.09 -7.65
N GLU A 78 -7.42 -25.14 -6.85
CA GLU A 78 -8.64 -25.94 -6.93
C GLU A 78 -9.90 -25.16 -6.53
N ARG A 79 -9.85 -24.38 -5.45
CA ARG A 79 -10.97 -23.52 -5.02
C ARG A 79 -11.34 -22.50 -6.10
N PHE A 80 -10.37 -21.87 -6.75
CA PHE A 80 -10.63 -20.91 -7.82
C PHE A 80 -11.10 -21.58 -9.11
N LYS A 81 -10.62 -22.78 -9.44
CA LYS A 81 -11.10 -23.56 -10.61
C LYS A 81 -12.61 -23.75 -10.61
N ALA A 82 -13.21 -24.00 -9.45
CA ALA A 82 -14.67 -24.11 -9.30
C ALA A 82 -15.44 -22.80 -9.59
N SER A 83 -14.75 -21.65 -9.66
CA SER A 83 -15.32 -20.32 -9.93
C SER A 83 -14.92 -19.73 -11.29
N ILE A 84 -14.12 -20.44 -12.09
CA ILE A 84 -13.56 -19.91 -13.35
C ILE A 84 -14.66 -19.57 -14.35
N ASP A 85 -15.68 -20.41 -14.48
CA ASP A 85 -16.76 -20.20 -15.46
C ASP A 85 -17.61 -18.95 -15.13
N SER A 86 -17.88 -18.70 -13.84
CA SER A 86 -18.58 -17.47 -13.42
C SER A 86 -17.71 -16.23 -13.60
N ARG A 87 -16.39 -16.36 -13.38
CA ARG A 87 -15.43 -15.26 -13.57
C ARG A 87 -15.24 -14.90 -15.05
N ALA A 88 -15.24 -15.89 -15.94
CA ALA A 88 -15.18 -15.66 -17.39
C ALA A 88 -16.39 -14.84 -17.87
N SER A 89 -17.60 -15.18 -17.39
CA SER A 89 -18.83 -14.43 -17.68
C SER A 89 -18.80 -12.99 -17.12
N PHE A 90 -18.32 -12.81 -15.89
CA PHE A 90 -18.15 -11.48 -15.29
C PHE A 90 -17.18 -10.62 -16.11
N ASN A 91 -16.00 -11.15 -16.45
CA ASN A 91 -14.95 -10.41 -17.16
C ASN A 91 -15.40 -9.93 -18.55
N ALA A 92 -16.24 -10.69 -19.24
CA ALA A 92 -16.75 -10.33 -20.55
C ALA A 92 -17.76 -9.16 -20.54
N ASN A 93 -18.43 -8.95 -19.41
CA ASN A 93 -19.49 -7.94 -19.28
C ASN A 93 -19.09 -6.86 -18.25
N GLU A 94 -19.36 -7.13 -16.98
CA GLU A 94 -19.19 -6.19 -15.85
C GLU A 94 -17.72 -5.84 -15.61
N GLY A 95 -16.82 -6.78 -15.85
CA GLY A 95 -15.37 -6.58 -15.69
C GLY A 95 -14.78 -5.50 -16.59
N LEU A 96 -15.34 -5.28 -17.79
CA LEU A 96 -14.89 -4.21 -18.69
C LEU A 96 -15.17 -2.82 -18.09
N ILE A 97 -16.38 -2.59 -17.59
CA ILE A 97 -16.79 -1.32 -16.97
C ILE A 97 -15.95 -1.06 -15.71
N ALA A 98 -15.78 -2.09 -14.88
CA ALA A 98 -14.98 -2.00 -13.68
C ALA A 98 -13.51 -1.67 -13.99
N MET A 99 -12.94 -2.24 -15.04
CA MET A 99 -11.58 -1.94 -15.49
C MET A 99 -11.46 -0.52 -16.05
N ALA A 100 -12.37 -0.07 -16.90
CA ALA A 100 -12.37 1.30 -17.45
C ALA A 100 -12.43 2.37 -16.35
N ARG A 101 -13.28 2.15 -15.34
CA ARG A 101 -13.34 3.00 -14.15
C ARG A 101 -11.99 3.06 -13.43
N SER A 102 -11.35 1.91 -13.26
CA SER A 102 -10.06 1.82 -12.57
C SER A 102 -8.92 2.50 -13.33
N GLU A 103 -8.92 2.45 -14.66
CA GLU A 103 -7.93 3.14 -15.50
C GLU A 103 -8.15 4.66 -15.50
N ALA A 104 -9.40 5.13 -15.52
CA ALA A 104 -9.72 6.56 -15.40
C ALA A 104 -9.17 7.16 -14.11
N GLN A 105 -9.20 6.41 -13.00
CA GLN A 105 -8.62 6.85 -11.74
C GLN A 105 -7.12 7.14 -11.91
N ARG A 106 -6.37 6.33 -12.66
CA ARG A 106 -4.92 6.46 -12.87
C ARG A 106 -4.48 7.57 -13.84
N ALA A 107 -5.41 8.26 -14.50
CA ALA A 107 -5.12 9.08 -15.69
C ALA A 107 -4.22 10.32 -15.46
N VAL A 108 -3.91 10.69 -14.23
CA VAL A 108 -3.00 11.81 -13.92
C VAL A 108 -1.70 11.25 -13.35
N PRO A 109 -0.58 11.26 -14.12
CA PRO A 109 0.66 10.65 -13.66
C PRO A 109 1.25 11.41 -12.47
N VAL A 110 1.69 10.64 -11.49
CA VAL A 110 2.50 11.10 -10.35
C VAL A 110 3.96 11.07 -10.77
N SER A 111 4.71 12.12 -10.43
CA SER A 111 6.13 12.17 -10.76
C SER A 111 6.93 11.12 -9.97
N SER A 112 7.84 10.43 -10.65
CA SER A 112 8.75 9.46 -10.01
C SER A 112 9.94 10.18 -9.38
N ILE A 113 10.42 9.66 -8.25
CA ILE A 113 11.68 10.12 -7.64
C ILE A 113 12.82 9.26 -8.18
N THR A 114 13.71 9.85 -8.96
CA THR A 114 14.82 9.15 -9.63
C THR A 114 16.21 9.61 -9.18
N THR A 115 16.31 10.77 -8.52
CA THR A 115 17.57 11.35 -8.05
C THR A 115 17.74 11.19 -6.54
N PRO A 116 18.99 11.17 -6.02
CA PRO A 116 19.26 10.99 -4.59
C PRO A 116 18.54 12.01 -3.70
N PRO A 117 18.26 11.69 -2.42
CA PRO A 117 17.57 12.61 -1.52
C PRO A 117 18.24 13.99 -1.41
N GLU A 118 19.57 14.05 -1.42
CA GLU A 118 20.37 15.29 -1.37
C GLU A 118 20.02 16.24 -2.51
N GLU A 119 19.58 15.71 -3.65
CA GLU A 119 19.15 16.48 -4.81
C GLU A 119 17.63 16.62 -4.85
N ASN A 120 16.89 15.50 -4.75
CA ASN A 120 15.44 15.49 -4.94
C ASN A 120 14.70 16.28 -3.85
N ASP A 121 15.06 16.08 -2.58
CA ASP A 121 14.35 16.67 -1.46
C ASP A 121 14.62 18.18 -1.37
N TRP A 122 15.77 18.63 -1.91
CA TRP A 122 16.22 20.03 -1.93
C TRP A 122 15.89 20.78 -3.23
N SER A 123 15.69 20.06 -4.34
CA SER A 123 15.35 20.67 -5.62
C SER A 123 14.05 21.46 -5.52
N GLY A 124 14.11 22.75 -5.86
CA GLY A 124 12.98 23.68 -5.81
C GLY A 124 12.71 24.26 -4.41
N VAL A 125 13.55 24.01 -3.41
CA VAL A 125 13.45 24.68 -2.11
C VAL A 125 13.77 26.17 -2.26
N SER A 126 12.88 27.02 -1.74
CA SER A 126 13.04 28.48 -1.73
C SER A 126 14.24 28.89 -0.89
N ALA A 127 15.05 29.84 -1.40
CA ALA A 127 16.11 30.47 -0.64
C ALA A 127 15.58 31.29 0.56
N ARG A 128 14.34 31.79 0.46
CA ARG A 128 13.63 32.43 1.56
C ARG A 128 12.91 31.38 2.39
N ARG A 129 13.25 31.29 3.67
CA ARG A 129 12.61 30.40 4.63
C ARG A 129 11.49 31.12 5.38
N ALA A 130 10.31 30.51 5.41
CA ALA A 130 9.24 30.94 6.29
C ALA A 130 9.65 30.71 7.75
N VAL A 131 9.36 31.66 8.63
CA VAL A 131 9.61 31.54 10.07
C VAL A 131 8.27 31.58 10.77
N PHE A 132 8.02 30.59 11.61
CA PHE A 132 6.80 30.48 12.40
C PHE A 132 7.09 30.86 13.84
N GLU A 133 6.14 31.52 14.51
CA GLU A 133 6.27 31.87 15.93
C GLU A 133 6.36 30.63 16.82
N SER A 134 5.72 29.52 16.42
CA SER A 134 5.82 28.24 17.12
C SER A 134 5.58 27.03 16.18
N PRO A 135 6.04 25.82 16.55
CA PRO A 135 5.74 24.58 15.81
C PRO A 135 4.24 24.25 15.74
N GLU A 136 3.44 24.70 16.70
CA GLU A 136 1.98 24.50 16.72
C GLU A 136 1.30 25.28 15.61
N LEU A 137 1.70 26.54 15.40
CA LEU A 137 1.18 27.37 14.29
C LEU A 137 1.62 26.82 12.93
N ALA A 138 2.85 26.31 12.83
CA ALA A 138 3.31 25.61 11.64
C ALA A 138 2.44 24.36 11.37
N SER A 139 2.21 23.51 12.37
CA SER A 139 1.33 22.33 12.25
C SER A 139 -0.10 22.70 11.85
N GLN A 140 -0.66 23.78 12.41
CA GLN A 140 -1.99 24.25 12.03
C GLN A 140 -2.07 24.65 10.54
N LEU A 141 -1.08 25.39 10.03
CA LEU A 141 -1.01 25.75 8.61
C LEU A 141 -0.89 24.52 7.73
N ILE A 142 0.01 23.58 8.07
CA ILE A 142 0.21 22.35 7.29
C ILE A 142 -1.07 21.51 7.24
N LYS A 143 -1.75 21.36 8.37
CA LYS A 143 -3.03 20.63 8.43
C LYS A 143 -4.11 21.31 7.62
N ARG A 144 -4.20 22.64 7.71
CA ARG A 144 -5.17 23.42 6.92
C ARG A 144 -4.93 23.24 5.42
N MET A 145 -3.66 23.34 4.99
CA MET A 145 -3.29 23.14 3.60
C MET A 145 -3.66 21.73 3.11
N ALA A 146 -3.33 20.69 3.87
CA ALA A 146 -3.67 19.31 3.51
C ALA A 146 -5.19 19.10 3.40
N ALA A 147 -5.97 19.68 4.33
CA ALA A 147 -7.43 19.65 4.28
C ALA A 147 -7.99 20.40 3.07
N ASP A 148 -7.45 21.58 2.74
CA ASP A 148 -7.86 22.37 1.57
C ASP A 148 -7.56 21.62 0.24
N LEU A 149 -6.54 20.74 0.23
CA LEU A 149 -6.25 19.84 -0.89
C LEU A 149 -7.13 18.57 -0.92
N GLY A 150 -8.03 18.39 0.05
CA GLY A 150 -8.99 17.29 0.10
C GLY A 150 -8.53 16.06 0.89
N ALA A 151 -7.52 16.18 1.75
CA ALA A 151 -7.15 15.09 2.66
C ALA A 151 -8.32 14.76 3.60
N THR A 152 -8.66 13.48 3.73
CA THR A 152 -9.69 13.04 4.69
C THR A 152 -9.17 13.06 6.12
N PHE A 153 -7.90 12.75 6.30
CA PHE A 153 -7.19 12.87 7.56
C PHE A 153 -5.82 13.47 7.29
N VAL A 154 -5.35 14.29 8.24
CA VAL A 154 -3.98 14.77 8.32
C VAL A 154 -3.49 14.68 9.75
N GLY A 155 -2.30 14.12 9.94
CA GLY A 155 -1.66 14.03 11.25
C GLY A 155 -0.15 14.19 11.13
N VAL A 156 0.48 14.65 12.20
CA VAL A 156 1.91 14.98 12.21
C VAL A 156 2.59 14.28 13.38
N THR A 157 3.78 13.74 13.16
CA THR A 157 4.60 13.14 14.20
C THR A 157 6.09 13.32 13.87
N PRO A 158 7.01 13.38 14.85
CA PRO A 158 8.43 13.19 14.57
C PRO A 158 8.62 11.85 13.85
N LEU A 159 9.46 11.81 12.82
CA LEU A 159 9.72 10.56 12.13
C LEU A 159 10.51 9.63 13.06
N ASN A 160 9.86 8.56 13.51
CA ASN A 160 10.56 7.46 14.14
C ASN A 160 11.42 6.74 13.09
N LYS A 161 12.73 7.01 13.13
CA LYS A 161 13.72 6.49 12.17
C LYS A 161 13.82 4.95 12.21
N GLY A 162 13.35 4.30 13.28
CA GLY A 162 13.23 2.84 13.36
C GLY A 162 12.26 2.25 12.33
N TRP A 163 11.33 3.04 11.80
CA TRP A 163 10.46 2.60 10.70
C TRP A 163 11.20 2.52 9.36
N VAL A 164 12.32 3.23 9.18
CA VAL A 164 13.14 3.14 7.95
C VAL A 164 13.98 1.86 7.99
N ALA A 165 13.28 0.72 8.12
CA ALA A 165 13.84 -0.59 8.34
C ALA A 165 14.27 -1.30 7.04
N TYR A 166 14.02 -0.68 5.89
CA TYR A 166 14.53 -1.18 4.62
C TYR A 166 16.04 -0.96 4.57
N SER A 167 16.78 -2.05 4.74
CA SER A 167 18.23 -2.02 4.56
C SER A 167 18.61 -1.63 3.14
N HIS A 168 17.70 -1.73 2.15
CA HIS A 168 17.91 -1.35 0.76
C HIS A 168 16.62 -0.78 0.16
N ALA A 169 16.74 0.17 -0.76
CA ALA A 169 15.55 0.78 -1.36
C ALA A 169 14.71 -0.27 -2.14
N PRO A 170 13.39 -0.34 -1.90
CA PRO A 170 12.52 -1.24 -2.64
C PRO A 170 12.39 -0.78 -4.09
N LEU A 171 11.94 -1.71 -4.96
CA LEU A 171 11.43 -1.35 -6.29
C LEU A 171 10.36 -0.26 -6.13
N GLY A 172 10.38 0.74 -7.02
CA GLY A 172 9.49 1.90 -6.93
C GLY A 172 8.00 1.54 -6.93
N GLY A 173 7.16 2.51 -6.57
CA GLY A 173 5.72 2.31 -6.40
C GLY A 173 4.97 1.94 -7.68
N LEU A 174 3.64 1.82 -7.56
CA LEU A 174 2.74 1.36 -8.63
C LEU A 174 2.72 2.29 -9.88
N GLY A 175 3.38 3.45 -9.82
CA GLY A 175 3.43 4.48 -10.86
C GLY A 175 4.63 4.41 -11.82
N GLY A 176 5.41 3.33 -11.84
CA GLY A 176 6.43 3.11 -12.89
C GLY A 176 7.84 3.61 -12.58
N GLY A 177 8.30 3.50 -11.32
CA GLY A 177 9.71 3.70 -10.98
C GLY A 177 10.48 2.39 -10.94
N THR A 178 11.29 2.09 -11.94
CA THR A 178 12.21 0.92 -11.98
C THR A 178 13.49 1.09 -11.13
N GLY A 179 13.54 2.07 -10.23
CA GLY A 179 14.76 2.42 -9.50
C GLY A 179 14.51 2.59 -8.01
N GLY A 180 15.56 2.41 -7.21
CA GLY A 180 15.56 2.51 -5.74
C GLY A 180 15.33 3.93 -5.20
N ARG A 181 14.38 4.68 -5.77
CA ARG A 181 13.88 6.00 -5.34
C ARG A 181 14.98 7.03 -5.05
N GLY A 182 16.04 7.03 -5.86
CA GLY A 182 17.21 7.89 -5.70
C GLY A 182 18.35 7.30 -4.85
N PHE A 183 18.09 6.27 -4.06
CA PHE A 183 19.13 5.56 -3.30
C PHE A 183 19.90 4.54 -4.16
N GLY A 184 19.27 4.03 -5.21
CA GLY A 184 19.82 2.94 -6.03
C GLY A 184 19.27 1.58 -5.62
N LEU A 185 19.12 0.68 -6.59
CA LEU A 185 18.72 -0.71 -6.32
C LEU A 185 19.89 -1.40 -5.59
N ASN A 186 19.61 -2.10 -4.50
CA ASN A 186 20.63 -2.78 -3.68
C ASN A 186 21.68 -1.86 -3.06
N THR A 187 21.36 -0.58 -2.84
CA THR A 187 22.18 0.32 -2.01
C THR A 187 21.54 0.53 -0.64
N PRO A 188 22.32 0.53 0.45
CA PRO A 188 21.77 0.80 1.75
C PRO A 188 21.11 2.16 1.88
N ILE A 189 19.92 2.21 2.49
CA ILE A 189 19.24 3.48 2.74
C ILE A 189 20.02 4.24 3.82
N LYS A 190 20.66 5.34 3.43
CA LYS A 190 21.14 6.34 4.37
C LYS A 190 19.99 7.30 4.66
N ILE A 191 19.42 7.21 5.86
CA ILE A 191 18.31 8.06 6.29
C ILE A 191 18.77 9.53 6.23
N PRO A 192 18.13 10.40 5.43
CA PRO A 192 18.51 11.80 5.37
C PRO A 192 18.34 12.51 6.71
N GLU A 193 19.28 13.39 7.05
CA GLU A 193 19.28 14.09 8.34
C GLU A 193 18.08 15.03 8.49
N TRP A 194 17.55 15.55 7.39
CA TRP A 194 16.41 16.48 7.35
C TRP A 194 15.05 15.79 7.36
N TRP A 195 14.99 14.46 7.50
CA TRP A 195 13.72 13.75 7.72
C TRP A 195 13.38 13.76 9.22
N ASP A 196 13.05 14.94 9.73
CA ASP A 196 12.78 15.15 11.15
C ASP A 196 11.32 14.83 11.49
N ASN A 197 10.39 15.30 10.66
CA ASN A 197 8.95 15.14 10.87
C ASN A 197 8.31 14.37 9.72
N ALA A 198 7.26 13.62 10.03
CA ALA A 198 6.39 12.92 9.12
C ALA A 198 4.98 13.54 9.17
N ILE A 199 4.44 13.90 8.01
CA ILE A 199 3.06 14.36 7.83
C ILE A 199 2.31 13.25 7.10
N LEU A 200 1.34 12.63 7.76
CA LEU A 200 0.43 11.66 7.16
C LEU A 200 -0.74 12.40 6.52
N VAL A 201 -1.06 12.07 5.28
CA VAL A 201 -2.30 12.50 4.60
C VAL A 201 -3.02 11.28 4.03
N THR A 202 -4.35 11.30 4.01
CA THR A 202 -5.12 10.17 3.49
C THR A 202 -6.08 10.55 2.36
N GLY A 203 -6.18 9.66 1.38
CA GLY A 203 -7.19 9.70 0.33
C GLY A 203 -8.23 8.62 0.55
N THR A 204 -9.50 8.99 0.55
CA THR A 204 -10.62 8.08 0.84
C THR A 204 -11.01 7.24 -0.38
N MET A 205 -11.45 6.02 -0.11
CA MET A 205 -12.11 5.15 -1.08
C MET A 205 -13.64 5.27 -0.93
N SER A 206 -14.40 5.17 -2.01
CA SER A 206 -15.87 5.12 -1.94
C SER A 206 -16.37 3.93 -1.11
N TRP A 207 -17.21 4.21 -0.10
CA TRP A 207 -17.90 3.19 0.70
C TRP A 207 -18.84 2.34 -0.12
N ASP A 208 -19.70 2.95 -0.94
CA ASP A 208 -20.70 2.21 -1.75
C ASP A 208 -20.03 1.24 -2.71
N VAL A 209 -18.94 1.66 -3.36
CA VAL A 209 -18.20 0.80 -4.28
C VAL A 209 -17.51 -0.32 -3.53
N ASN A 210 -16.87 -0.02 -2.40
CA ASN A 210 -16.21 -1.04 -1.58
C ASN A 210 -17.20 -2.03 -0.95
N ALA A 211 -18.41 -1.59 -0.63
CA ALA A 211 -19.49 -2.44 -0.12
C ALA A 211 -20.13 -3.28 -1.23
N GLY A 212 -20.28 -2.72 -2.43
CA GLY A 212 -20.89 -3.40 -3.58
C GLY A 212 -19.98 -4.48 -4.18
N ASP A 213 -18.71 -4.16 -4.43
CA ASP A 213 -17.71 -5.14 -4.86
C ASP A 213 -16.31 -4.79 -4.35
N PRO A 214 -15.79 -5.50 -3.33
CA PRO A 214 -14.46 -5.23 -2.80
C PRO A 214 -13.34 -5.53 -3.82
N ASN A 215 -13.56 -6.41 -4.79
CA ASN A 215 -12.55 -6.82 -5.79
C ASN A 215 -12.26 -5.71 -6.82
N TYR A 216 -13.26 -4.92 -7.17
CA TYR A 216 -13.12 -3.73 -8.04
C TYR A 216 -13.26 -2.43 -7.26
N GLY A 217 -12.99 -2.52 -5.95
CA GLY A 217 -13.05 -1.43 -5.00
C GLY A 217 -12.23 -0.21 -5.40
N ASP A 218 -12.47 0.89 -4.70
CA ASP A 218 -12.06 2.24 -5.10
C ASP A 218 -10.63 2.62 -4.68
N SER A 219 -9.71 1.64 -4.67
CA SER A 219 -8.34 1.86 -4.21
C SER A 219 -7.56 2.84 -5.05
N TRP A 220 -7.73 2.85 -6.37
CA TRP A 220 -7.00 3.78 -7.20
C TRP A 220 -7.44 5.21 -6.94
N THR A 221 -8.72 5.48 -6.67
CA THR A 221 -9.16 6.80 -6.19
C THR A 221 -8.41 7.22 -4.92
N GLY A 222 -8.40 6.36 -3.89
CA GLY A 222 -7.68 6.67 -2.65
C GLY A 222 -6.17 6.87 -2.87
N TYR A 223 -5.56 6.06 -3.75
CA TYR A 223 -4.16 6.20 -4.12
C TYR A 223 -3.88 7.50 -4.87
N ASN A 224 -4.74 7.89 -5.81
CA ASN A 224 -4.59 9.13 -6.57
C ASN A 224 -4.71 10.34 -5.66
N ILE A 225 -5.76 10.39 -4.85
CA ILE A 225 -6.01 11.50 -3.92
C ILE A 225 -4.80 11.67 -3.00
N SER A 226 -4.37 10.60 -2.30
CA SER A 226 -3.24 10.70 -1.38
C SER A 226 -1.90 11.03 -2.06
N SER A 227 -1.60 10.44 -3.23
CA SER A 227 -0.38 10.74 -3.98
C SER A 227 -0.36 12.17 -4.56
N GLN A 228 -1.50 12.71 -4.99
CA GLN A 228 -1.59 14.08 -5.50
C GLN A 228 -1.41 15.08 -4.36
N ILE A 229 -2.11 14.88 -3.24
CA ILE A 229 -1.97 15.72 -2.04
C ILE A 229 -0.51 15.72 -1.57
N ALA A 230 0.13 14.55 -1.46
CA ALA A 230 1.51 14.47 -0.98
C ALA A 230 2.50 15.26 -1.85
N GLN A 231 2.38 15.22 -3.18
CA GLN A 231 3.22 16.01 -4.08
C GLN A 231 2.94 17.51 -3.98
N GLN A 232 1.67 17.90 -3.91
CA GLN A 232 1.27 19.30 -3.73
C GLN A 232 1.79 19.86 -2.40
N MET A 233 1.71 19.06 -1.32
CA MET A 233 2.27 19.39 -0.02
C MET A 233 3.80 19.53 -0.05
N VAL A 234 4.52 18.65 -0.72
CA VAL A 234 5.98 18.80 -0.90
C VAL A 234 6.31 20.08 -1.64
N LYS A 235 5.61 20.40 -2.74
CA LYS A 235 5.80 21.67 -3.45
C LYS A 235 5.57 22.86 -2.52
N PHE A 236 4.51 22.82 -1.71
CA PHE A 236 4.20 23.86 -0.74
C PHE A 236 5.31 24.02 0.32
N LEU A 237 5.76 22.93 0.94
CA LEU A 237 6.85 22.94 1.93
C LEU A 237 8.17 23.49 1.35
N LYS A 238 8.48 23.11 0.10
CA LYS A 238 9.65 23.63 -0.62
C LYS A 238 9.55 25.13 -0.86
N TYR A 239 8.37 25.66 -1.21
CA TYR A 239 8.15 27.11 -1.29
C TYR A 239 8.28 27.83 0.06
N LEU A 240 7.94 27.16 1.16
CA LEU A 240 8.21 27.66 2.52
C LEU A 240 9.70 27.61 2.89
N GLY A 241 10.57 27.05 2.05
CA GLY A 241 12.01 26.98 2.27
C GLY A 241 12.45 25.75 3.08
N TYR A 242 11.67 24.67 3.06
CA TYR A 242 11.99 23.43 3.76
C TYR A 242 12.13 22.25 2.79
N PRO A 243 13.20 21.44 2.87
CA PRO A 243 13.31 20.21 2.11
C PRO A 243 12.18 19.26 2.50
N ALA A 244 11.64 18.57 1.50
CA ALA A 244 10.53 17.66 1.70
C ALA A 244 10.48 16.56 0.65
N ARG A 245 9.96 15.40 1.04
CA ARG A 245 9.85 14.20 0.20
C ARG A 245 8.54 13.48 0.41
N TRP A 246 7.89 13.05 -0.67
CA TRP A 246 6.67 12.27 -0.61
C TRP A 246 6.93 10.76 -0.63
N HIS A 247 6.10 10.04 0.10
CA HIS A 247 6.03 8.58 0.19
C HIS A 247 4.57 8.20 -0.05
N SER A 248 4.26 7.65 -1.22
CA SER A 248 2.87 7.48 -1.64
C SER A 248 2.69 6.25 -2.53
N PRO A 249 1.45 5.78 -2.73
CA PRO A 249 1.19 4.56 -3.49
C PRO A 249 1.78 4.56 -4.91
N PHE A 250 1.72 5.71 -5.61
CA PHE A 250 2.30 5.86 -6.95
C PHE A 250 3.76 6.31 -6.96
N GLY A 251 4.24 6.94 -5.88
CA GLY A 251 5.64 7.36 -5.76
C GLY A 251 6.58 6.32 -5.13
N GLY A 252 6.02 5.28 -4.50
CA GLY A 252 6.73 4.34 -3.63
C GLY A 252 6.82 4.81 -2.19
N TYR A 253 7.26 3.93 -1.29
CA TYR A 253 7.48 4.20 0.13
C TYR A 253 8.90 3.79 0.54
N ASP A 254 9.54 4.58 1.40
CA ASP A 254 10.85 4.26 1.97
C ASP A 254 10.74 3.59 3.36
N PHE A 255 9.51 3.37 3.85
CA PHE A 255 9.20 2.75 5.14
C PHE A 255 7.73 2.23 5.18
N PRO A 256 7.38 1.29 6.09
CA PRO A 256 6.01 0.87 6.31
C PRO A 256 5.20 1.98 7.00
N VAL A 257 3.98 2.21 6.49
CA VAL A 257 3.14 3.33 6.93
C VAL A 257 2.26 3.06 8.17
N PRO A 258 1.75 1.84 8.46
CA PRO A 258 0.78 1.65 9.55
C PRO A 258 1.25 2.17 10.92
N GLY A 259 2.52 1.96 11.29
CA GLY A 259 3.08 2.46 12.55
C GLY A 259 3.07 3.98 12.62
N ILE A 260 3.57 4.65 11.57
CA ILE A 260 3.54 6.12 11.45
C ILE A 260 2.10 6.64 11.50
N ALA A 261 1.15 5.95 10.89
CA ALA A 261 -0.25 6.37 10.92
C ALA A 261 -0.84 6.33 12.34
N ALA A 262 -0.48 5.33 13.14
CA ALA A 262 -0.85 5.26 14.56
C ALA A 262 -0.16 6.36 15.39
N GLU A 263 1.14 6.61 15.15
CA GLU A 263 1.89 7.69 15.80
C GLU A 263 1.31 9.08 15.48
N CYS A 264 0.83 9.31 14.25
CA CYS A 264 0.12 10.52 13.84
C CYS A 264 -1.28 10.67 14.44
N GLY A 265 -1.76 9.72 15.25
CA GLY A 265 -3.09 9.77 15.85
C GLY A 265 -4.23 9.44 14.90
N MET A 266 -3.97 8.79 13.76
CA MET A 266 -5.05 8.38 12.83
C MET A 266 -5.94 7.30 13.44
N GLY A 267 -5.36 6.40 14.23
CA GLY A 267 -6.04 5.21 14.70
C GLY A 267 -5.12 4.20 15.37
N GLU A 268 -5.59 2.97 15.49
CA GLU A 268 -4.88 1.85 16.10
C GLU A 268 -4.62 0.73 15.09
N ILE A 269 -3.61 -0.12 15.34
CA ILE A 269 -3.33 -1.27 14.48
C ILE A 269 -4.36 -2.37 14.72
N GLY A 270 -5.20 -2.62 13.71
CA GLY A 270 -6.24 -3.65 13.76
C GLY A 270 -5.74 -5.05 13.40
N ARG A 271 -6.66 -6.02 13.43
CA ARG A 271 -6.40 -7.43 13.06
C ARG A 271 -5.83 -7.61 11.65
N THR A 272 -6.19 -6.73 10.72
CA THR A 272 -5.67 -6.75 9.33
C THR A 272 -4.22 -6.24 9.21
N SER A 273 -3.59 -5.92 10.34
CA SER A 273 -2.28 -5.28 10.44
C SER A 273 -2.21 -3.85 9.85
N ASN A 274 -3.34 -3.27 9.46
CA ASN A 274 -3.45 -1.87 9.05
C ASN A 274 -3.85 -0.99 10.23
N CYS A 275 -3.51 0.29 10.17
CA CYS A 275 -4.04 1.29 11.09
C CYS A 275 -5.50 1.61 10.70
N LEU A 276 -6.43 1.42 11.64
CA LEU A 276 -7.86 1.68 11.46
C LEU A 276 -8.25 2.90 12.30
N ALA A 277 -8.94 3.84 11.67
CA ALA A 277 -9.46 5.02 12.36
C ALA A 277 -10.85 4.74 12.98
N PRO A 278 -11.23 5.45 14.06
CA PRO A 278 -12.58 5.39 14.61
C PRO A 278 -13.68 5.77 13.61
N ASP A 279 -13.42 6.78 12.77
CA ASP A 279 -14.47 7.41 11.94
C ASP A 279 -14.63 6.79 10.54
N PHE A 280 -13.61 6.09 10.05
CA PHE A 280 -13.59 5.55 8.68
C PHE A 280 -12.88 4.20 8.56
N GLY A 281 -12.48 3.61 9.67
CA GLY A 281 -11.82 2.31 9.70
C GLY A 281 -10.59 2.27 8.82
N GLY A 282 -10.53 1.27 7.94
CA GLY A 282 -9.45 1.08 6.98
C GLY A 282 -9.77 1.60 5.58
N ASN A 283 -10.82 2.41 5.41
CA ASN A 283 -11.35 2.81 4.10
C ASN A 283 -10.58 3.95 3.41
N VAL A 284 -9.30 4.08 3.72
CA VAL A 284 -8.44 5.16 3.24
C VAL A 284 -7.10 4.61 2.76
N ARG A 285 -6.41 5.40 1.94
CA ARG A 285 -5.06 5.15 1.47
C ARG A 285 -4.13 6.25 1.96
N PRO A 286 -3.09 5.93 2.76
CA PRO A 286 -2.22 6.93 3.31
C PRO A 286 -1.04 7.26 2.39
N ALA A 287 -0.61 8.51 2.41
CA ALA A 287 0.71 8.95 1.96
C ALA A 287 1.40 9.68 3.13
N VAL A 288 2.73 9.67 3.13
CA VAL A 288 3.55 10.34 4.14
C VAL A 288 4.45 11.35 3.44
N ILE A 289 4.65 12.51 4.07
CA ILE A 289 5.62 13.52 3.65
C ILE A 289 6.66 13.67 4.75
N THR A 290 7.94 13.47 4.44
CA THR A 290 9.04 13.76 5.37
C THR A 290 9.60 15.16 5.12
N THR A 291 9.92 15.90 6.17
CA THR A 291 10.43 17.28 6.08
C THR A 291 11.22 17.70 7.32
N SER A 292 12.04 18.74 7.19
CA SER A 292 12.74 19.40 8.31
C SER A 292 11.99 20.61 8.89
N LEU A 293 10.77 20.90 8.41
CA LEU A 293 9.92 21.91 9.05
C LEU A 293 9.64 21.49 10.50
N PRO A 294 9.98 22.31 11.52
CA PRO A 294 9.60 22.02 12.89
C PRO A 294 8.08 22.05 13.04
N LEU A 295 7.52 20.96 13.57
CA LEU A 295 6.08 20.76 13.71
C LEU A 295 5.75 20.23 15.09
N ALA A 296 4.64 20.68 15.67
CA ALA A 296 4.08 20.08 16.87
C ALA A 296 3.38 18.75 16.52
N ALA A 297 3.70 17.71 17.29
CA ALA A 297 3.22 16.35 17.10
C ALA A 297 1.76 16.19 17.55
N ASP A 298 1.01 15.36 16.82
CA ASP A 298 -0.24 14.77 17.27
C ASP A 298 0.01 13.65 18.28
N LYS A 299 -1.04 13.25 18.98
CA LYS A 299 -0.99 12.17 19.96
C LYS A 299 -1.63 10.91 19.37
N PRO A 300 -1.05 9.72 19.62
CA PRO A 300 -1.71 8.46 19.37
C PRO A 300 -3.08 8.40 20.06
N VAL A 301 -3.99 7.64 19.46
CA VAL A 301 -5.35 7.42 20.00
C VAL A 301 -5.48 5.99 20.50
N ASP A 302 -6.31 5.80 21.52
CA ASP A 302 -6.70 4.50 22.06
C ASP A 302 -8.22 4.45 22.12
N PHE A 303 -8.82 3.59 21.31
CA PHE A 303 -10.24 3.29 21.31
C PHE A 303 -10.48 1.79 21.51
N ASN A 304 -9.50 1.12 22.13
CA ASN A 304 -9.51 -0.28 22.50
C ASN A 304 -9.75 -1.22 21.30
N LEU A 305 -9.18 -0.90 20.13
CA LEU A 305 -9.37 -1.67 18.91
C LEU A 305 -8.84 -3.10 19.02
N ALA A 306 -7.75 -3.31 19.77
CA ALA A 306 -7.17 -4.64 19.96
C ALA A 306 -8.15 -5.60 20.66
N GLU A 307 -8.86 -5.12 21.68
CA GLU A 307 -9.89 -5.89 22.40
C GLU A 307 -11.19 -6.05 21.62
N PHE A 308 -11.49 -5.13 20.71
CA PHE A 308 -12.53 -5.37 19.72
C PHE A 308 -12.11 -6.48 18.75
N CYS A 309 -10.89 -6.41 18.24
CA CYS A 309 -10.33 -7.33 17.27
C CYS A 309 -10.19 -8.75 17.83
N SER A 310 -9.83 -8.91 19.11
CA SER A 310 -9.71 -10.20 19.81
C SER A 310 -10.99 -11.03 19.68
N ARG A 311 -12.15 -10.39 19.78
CA ARG A 311 -13.48 -11.02 19.72
C ARG A 311 -14.08 -11.08 18.31
N CYS A 312 -13.92 -10.03 17.51
CA CYS A 312 -14.65 -9.88 16.24
C CYS A 312 -14.26 -10.93 15.18
N LYS A 313 -12.97 -11.02 14.84
CA LYS A 313 -12.38 -11.94 13.84
C LYS A 313 -13.04 -11.99 12.44
N LEU A 314 -14.00 -11.12 12.14
CA LEU A 314 -14.79 -11.16 10.90
C LEU A 314 -13.93 -11.01 9.64
N CYS A 315 -12.93 -10.15 9.66
CA CYS A 315 -12.00 -10.00 8.54
C CYS A 315 -11.20 -11.28 8.24
N ALA A 316 -10.86 -12.06 9.27
CA ALA A 316 -10.20 -13.36 9.11
C ALA A 316 -11.17 -14.43 8.59
N GLN A 317 -12.43 -14.41 9.05
CA GLN A 317 -13.49 -15.30 8.59
C GLN A 317 -13.77 -15.18 7.09
N VAL A 318 -13.85 -13.95 6.57
CA VAL A 318 -14.19 -13.73 5.15
C VAL A 318 -12.98 -13.74 4.23
N CYS A 319 -11.76 -13.80 4.76
CA CYS A 319 -10.56 -13.71 3.95
C CYS A 319 -10.50 -14.92 3.00
N PRO A 320 -10.59 -14.73 1.66
CA PRO A 320 -10.65 -15.84 0.72
C PRO A 320 -9.37 -16.67 0.73
N THR A 321 -8.26 -16.06 1.15
CA THR A 321 -6.96 -16.72 1.26
C THR A 321 -6.53 -17.08 2.68
N GLN A 322 -7.42 -16.91 3.65
CA GLN A 322 -7.16 -17.25 5.07
C GLN A 322 -5.83 -16.65 5.57
N ALA A 323 -5.47 -15.47 5.05
CA ALA A 323 -4.18 -14.84 5.29
C ALA A 323 -4.09 -14.16 6.67
N ILE A 324 -5.22 -13.92 7.33
CA ILE A 324 -5.30 -13.12 8.55
C ILE A 324 -5.43 -14.05 9.77
N SER A 325 -4.62 -13.82 10.79
CA SER A 325 -4.61 -14.63 12.01
C SER A 325 -5.95 -14.62 12.75
N TYR A 326 -6.29 -15.77 13.34
CA TYR A 326 -7.42 -15.97 14.26
C TYR A 326 -7.02 -15.87 15.74
N ALA A 327 -5.75 -15.55 16.04
CA ALA A 327 -5.27 -15.44 17.42
C ALA A 327 -6.12 -14.45 18.24
N ASP A 328 -6.27 -14.71 19.53
CA ASP A 328 -6.99 -13.81 20.45
C ASP A 328 -6.18 -12.56 20.79
N GLN A 329 -4.86 -12.63 20.66
CA GLN A 329 -3.94 -11.53 20.91
C GLN A 329 -2.97 -11.35 19.73
N PRO A 330 -2.33 -10.17 19.60
CA PRO A 330 -1.23 -9.97 18.66
C PRO A 330 -0.14 -11.04 18.79
N ASP A 331 0.02 -11.83 17.73
CA ASP A 331 0.85 -13.04 17.63
C ASP A 331 2.08 -12.84 16.74
N PHE A 332 2.34 -11.61 16.30
CA PHE A 332 3.48 -11.27 15.45
C PHE A 332 4.10 -9.95 15.90
N GLU A 333 5.43 -9.87 15.87
CA GLU A 333 6.18 -8.66 16.16
C GLU A 333 7.21 -8.41 15.06
N ILE A 334 7.20 -7.21 14.50
CA ILE A 334 8.20 -6.77 13.52
C ILE A 334 8.49 -5.29 13.73
N TYR A 335 9.76 -4.92 13.72
CA TYR A 335 10.21 -3.53 13.95
C TYR A 335 9.66 -2.94 15.27
N GLY A 336 9.53 -3.77 16.31
CA GLY A 336 8.95 -3.38 17.61
C GLY A 336 7.42 -3.19 17.60
N LEU A 337 6.74 -3.43 16.47
CA LEU A 337 5.29 -3.37 16.36
C LEU A 337 4.66 -4.74 16.61
N ARG A 338 4.02 -4.91 17.76
CA ARG A 338 3.15 -6.07 18.04
C ARG A 338 1.82 -5.92 17.31
N ARG A 339 1.49 -6.88 16.45
CA ARG A 339 0.28 -6.91 15.62
C ARG A 339 -0.23 -8.32 15.42
N PHE A 340 -1.48 -8.46 14.98
CA PHE A 340 -1.96 -9.73 14.47
C PHE A 340 -1.22 -10.07 13.16
N CYS A 341 -0.80 -11.31 13.02
CA CYS A 341 -0.12 -11.80 11.83
C CYS A 341 -1.06 -11.74 10.63
N THR A 342 -0.57 -11.16 9.53
CA THR A 342 -1.18 -11.29 8.21
C THR A 342 -0.13 -11.83 7.26
N ASN A 343 -0.35 -13.03 6.72
CA ASN A 343 0.51 -13.63 5.71
C ASN A 343 0.32 -12.88 4.37
N LEU A 344 1.26 -11.98 4.07
CA LEU A 344 1.18 -11.10 2.90
C LEU A 344 1.32 -11.86 1.57
N ALA A 345 1.99 -13.01 1.54
CA ALA A 345 2.08 -13.86 0.35
C ALA A 345 0.71 -14.46 0.01
N LYS A 346 0.03 -15.08 1.00
CA LYS A 346 -1.35 -15.57 0.84
C LYS A 346 -2.31 -14.44 0.48
N CYS A 347 -2.14 -13.23 1.03
CA CYS A 347 -2.95 -12.06 0.67
C CYS A 347 -2.75 -11.66 -0.81
N ARG A 348 -1.50 -11.62 -1.27
CA ARG A 348 -1.13 -11.31 -2.66
C ARG A 348 -1.67 -12.34 -3.65
N ASP A 349 -1.70 -13.61 -3.29
CA ASP A 349 -2.28 -14.65 -4.15
C ASP A 349 -3.75 -14.44 -4.44
N GLY A 350 -4.51 -13.96 -3.46
CA GLY A 350 -5.90 -13.61 -3.66
C GLY A 350 -6.06 -12.59 -4.79
N TRP A 351 -5.15 -11.63 -4.89
CA TRP A 351 -5.14 -10.64 -5.96
C TRP A 351 -4.84 -11.29 -7.31
N ASN A 352 -3.83 -12.17 -7.36
CA ASN A 352 -3.36 -12.78 -8.60
C ASN A 352 -4.33 -13.82 -9.18
N LEU A 353 -5.14 -14.50 -8.34
CA LEU A 353 -5.86 -15.71 -8.74
C LEU A 353 -7.39 -15.56 -8.86
N GLY A 354 -8.00 -14.46 -8.42
CA GLY A 354 -9.43 -14.28 -8.69
C GLY A 354 -10.20 -13.29 -7.81
N ALA A 355 -9.57 -12.59 -6.87
CA ALA A 355 -10.20 -11.45 -6.19
C ALA A 355 -10.13 -10.15 -7.02
N GLY A 356 -10.09 -10.26 -8.36
CA GLY A 356 -10.05 -9.14 -9.32
C GLY A 356 -8.64 -8.62 -9.65
N PRO A 357 -8.41 -8.13 -10.89
CA PRO A 357 -7.08 -7.67 -11.35
C PRO A 357 -6.53 -6.47 -10.56
N MET A 358 -7.35 -5.85 -9.69
CA MET A 358 -7.04 -4.62 -8.95
C MET A 358 -6.99 -4.82 -7.42
N GLY A 359 -7.05 -6.05 -6.91
CA GLY A 359 -6.88 -6.41 -5.49
C GLY A 359 -8.15 -6.84 -4.74
N CYS A 360 -8.04 -7.36 -3.51
CA CYS A 360 -9.14 -8.06 -2.81
C CYS A 360 -10.03 -7.18 -1.91
N ARG A 361 -9.46 -6.51 -0.89
CA ARG A 361 -10.17 -5.62 0.08
C ARG A 361 -11.38 -6.20 0.83
N ALA A 362 -11.67 -7.50 0.73
CA ALA A 362 -12.78 -8.12 1.47
C ALA A 362 -12.71 -7.80 2.97
N CYS A 363 -11.50 -7.85 3.55
CA CYS A 363 -11.26 -7.52 4.95
C CYS A 363 -11.58 -6.06 5.33
N ILE A 364 -11.45 -5.11 4.41
CA ILE A 364 -11.80 -3.70 4.62
C ILE A 364 -13.32 -3.53 4.56
N SER A 365 -13.96 -4.12 3.54
CA SER A 365 -15.39 -3.99 3.27
C SER A 365 -16.29 -4.57 4.38
N VAL A 366 -15.88 -5.68 4.99
CA VAL A 366 -16.65 -6.32 6.06
C VAL A 366 -16.33 -5.76 7.46
N CYS A 367 -15.26 -4.98 7.60
CA CYS A 367 -14.87 -4.49 8.92
C CYS A 367 -15.99 -3.60 9.50
N PRO A 368 -16.45 -3.84 10.74
CA PRO A 368 -17.48 -3.01 11.36
C PRO A 368 -17.07 -1.53 11.51
N TRP A 369 -15.77 -1.24 11.57
CA TRP A 369 -15.23 0.12 11.62
C TRP A 369 -15.22 0.83 10.25
N THR A 370 -15.54 0.13 9.16
CA THR A 370 -15.66 0.70 7.81
C THR A 370 -17.13 1.02 7.47
N LYS A 371 -18.02 1.09 8.47
CA LYS A 371 -19.46 1.32 8.27
C LYS A 371 -19.89 2.74 8.60
#